data_AF-A0A2Z6EVL0-F1
#
_entry.id   AF-A0A2Z6EVL0-F1
#
_cell.length_a   1.000
_cell.length_b   1.000
_cell.length_c   1.000
_cell.angle_alpha   90.00
_cell.angle_beta   90.00
_cell.angle_gamma   90.00
#
_symmetry.space_group_name_H-M   'P 1'
#
loop_
_entity.id
_entity.type
_entity.pdbx_description
1 polymer ?
#
loop_
_entity_poly.entity_id
_entity_poly.type
_entity_poly.pdbx_seq_one_letter_code
_entity_poly.pdbx_strand_id
1 'polypeptide(L)'
;MLSTPHQKMQLFSQIQCINFQSLLRISLHPLLTTAHKLTRLIYAMLIKGTEYMDQGQDYYEKCYQQRVVHSLSQRAEKMGFQLTPIVQKT
;
A
#
# COMPACT_ATOMS: atom_id res chain seq x y z
N MET A 1 -45.37 23.24 12.87
CA MET A 1 -44.88 22.28 11.85
C MET A 1 -43.53 21.77 12.31
N LEU A 2 -43.52 20.58 12.90
CA LEU A 2 -42.41 20.03 13.69
C LEU A 2 -41.24 19.60 12.78
N SER A 3 -40.05 20.17 12.97
CA SER A 3 -38.80 19.48 12.61
C SER A 3 -38.29 18.77 13.86
N THR A 4 -38.55 17.47 13.94
CA THR A 4 -38.13 16.66 15.09
C THR A 4 -36.61 16.46 15.06
N PRO A 5 -35.92 16.50 16.21
CA PRO A 5 -34.46 16.28 16.29
C PRO A 5 -34.03 14.89 15.78
N HIS A 6 -35.00 13.98 15.64
CA HIS A 6 -34.80 12.63 15.09
C HIS A 6 -34.36 12.65 13.61
N GLN A 7 -34.78 13.64 12.81
CA GLN A 7 -34.37 13.73 11.40
C GLN A 7 -32.94 14.26 11.22
N LYS A 8 -32.42 15.06 12.16
CA LYS A 8 -31.03 15.52 12.12
C LYS A 8 -30.04 14.37 12.33
N MET A 9 -30.36 13.39 13.18
CA MET A 9 -29.52 12.19 13.38
C MET A 9 -29.50 11.23 12.17
N GLN A 10 -30.58 11.16 11.39
CA GLN A 10 -30.63 10.34 10.17
C GLN A 10 -29.79 10.94 9.04
N LEU A 11 -29.67 12.27 8.96
CA LEU A 11 -28.80 12.92 7.96
C LEU A 11 -27.31 12.68 8.26
N PHE A 12 -26.91 12.67 9.54
CA PHE A 12 -25.52 12.42 9.92
C PHE A 12 -25.06 10.98 9.65
N SER A 13 -25.93 9.97 9.79
CA SER A 13 -25.59 8.59 9.41
C SER A 13 -25.49 8.39 7.90
N GLN A 14 -26.26 9.15 7.10
CA GLN A 14 -26.19 9.13 5.64
C GLN A 14 -24.91 9.80 5.11
N ILE A 15 -24.47 10.91 5.72
CA ILE A 15 -23.26 11.64 5.31
C ILE A 15 -21.98 10.81 5.53
N GLN A 16 -21.94 9.96 6.56
CA GLN A 16 -20.79 9.07 6.81
C GLN A 16 -20.61 7.99 5.72
N CYS A 17 -21.70 7.48 5.13
CA CYS A 17 -21.63 6.47 4.06
C CYS A 17 -21.14 7.04 2.71
N ILE A 18 -21.43 8.32 2.42
CA ILE A 18 -21.06 8.95 1.13
C ILE A 18 -19.53 9.09 0.99
N ASN A 19 -18.81 9.31 2.09
CA ASN A 19 -17.35 9.47 2.07
C ASN A 19 -16.59 8.16 1.79
N PHE A 20 -17.09 7.01 2.26
CA PHE A 20 -16.42 5.73 2.06
C PHE A 20 -16.58 5.19 0.63
N GLN A 21 -17.73 5.43 0.00
CA GLN A 21 -18.04 4.95 -1.35
C GLN A 21 -17.44 5.84 -2.46
N SER A 22 -17.24 7.13 -2.19
CA SER A 22 -16.58 8.06 -3.12
C SER A 22 -15.06 7.90 -3.17
N LEU A 23 -14.42 7.51 -2.06
CA LEU A 23 -13.00 7.12 -2.01
C LEU A 23 -12.68 5.92 -2.92
N LEU A 24 -13.64 5.00 -3.14
CA LEU A 24 -13.46 3.86 -4.04
C LEU A 24 -13.39 4.28 -5.52
N ARG A 25 -14.09 5.35 -5.93
CA ARG A 25 -14.10 5.85 -7.33
C ARG A 25 -12.85 6.62 -7.73
N ILE A 26 -12.14 7.20 -6.77
CA ILE A 26 -10.90 7.97 -7.00
C ILE A 26 -9.76 7.07 -7.53
N SER A 27 -9.85 5.75 -7.30
CA SER A 27 -8.87 4.75 -7.76
C SER A 27 -8.76 4.62 -9.28
N LEU A 28 -9.70 5.18 -10.06
CA LEU A 28 -9.70 5.08 -11.52
C LEU A 28 -8.78 6.12 -12.21
N HIS A 29 -8.37 7.19 -11.52
CA HIS A 29 -7.58 8.25 -12.13
C HIS A 29 -6.09 8.19 -11.71
N PRO A 30 -5.14 7.98 -12.65
CA PRO A 30 -3.73 7.79 -12.32
C PRO A 30 -3.06 9.02 -11.66
N LEU A 31 -3.46 10.23 -12.03
CA LEU A 31 -2.91 11.47 -11.45
C LEU A 31 -3.31 11.65 -9.98
N LEU A 32 -4.60 11.45 -9.70
CA LEU A 32 -5.16 11.65 -8.35
C LEU A 32 -4.72 10.53 -7.40
N THR A 33 -4.62 9.29 -7.88
CA THR A 33 -4.06 8.18 -7.10
C THR A 33 -2.59 8.39 -6.78
N THR A 34 -1.80 8.91 -7.72
CA THR A 34 -0.37 9.22 -7.50
C THR A 34 -0.22 10.33 -6.47
N ALA A 35 -0.96 11.44 -6.63
CA ALA A 35 -0.97 12.52 -5.64
C ALA A 35 -1.43 12.02 -4.26
N HIS A 36 -2.51 11.25 -4.19
CA HIS A 36 -3.02 10.70 -2.94
C HIS A 36 -2.02 9.75 -2.25
N LYS A 37 -1.33 8.90 -3.01
CA LYS A 37 -0.25 8.04 -2.48
C LYS A 37 0.91 8.87 -1.94
N LEU A 38 1.32 9.92 -2.65
CA LEU A 38 2.36 10.84 -2.20
C LEU A 38 1.94 11.57 -0.92
N THR A 39 0.73 12.14 -0.87
CA THR A 39 0.21 12.82 0.32
C THR A 39 0.19 11.90 1.53
N ARG A 40 -0.25 10.65 1.37
CA ARG A 40 -0.27 9.67 2.47
C ARG A 40 1.15 9.31 2.95
N LEU A 41 2.10 9.17 2.03
CA LEU A 41 3.50 8.94 2.37
C LEU A 41 4.10 10.12 3.14
N ILE A 42 3.95 11.35 2.62
CA ILE A 42 4.46 12.57 3.25
C ILE A 42 3.87 12.74 4.64
N TYR A 43 2.54 12.61 4.78
CA TYR A 43 1.85 12.66 6.06
C TYR A 43 2.38 11.61 7.06
N ALA A 44 2.58 10.37 6.59
CA ALA A 44 3.14 9.31 7.42
C ALA A 44 4.59 9.57 7.84
N MET A 45 5.43 10.11 6.95
CA MET A 45 6.81 10.49 7.25
C MET A 45 6.88 11.62 8.29
N LEU A 46 6.05 12.66 8.12
CA LEU A 46 5.99 13.80 9.03
C LEU A 46 5.50 13.42 10.43
N ILE A 47 4.53 12.52 10.54
CA ILE A 47 3.97 12.11 11.84
C ILE A 47 4.82 11.07 12.55
N LYS A 48 5.35 10.09 11.81
CA LYS A 48 6.12 9.01 12.43
C LYS A 48 7.54 9.45 12.77
N GLY A 49 8.00 10.59 12.26
CA GLY A 49 9.30 11.18 12.61
C GLY A 49 10.46 10.20 12.42
N THR A 50 10.30 9.20 11.53
CA THR A 50 11.35 8.25 11.24
C THR A 50 12.41 9.02 10.49
N GLU A 51 13.59 9.19 11.08
CA GLU A 51 14.74 9.67 10.34
C GLU A 51 14.85 8.83 9.08
N TYR A 52 14.75 9.49 7.93
CA TYR A 52 15.02 8.85 6.66
C TYR A 52 16.53 8.61 6.61
N MET A 53 16.98 7.54 7.26
CA MET A 53 18.29 6.96 6.97
C MET A 53 18.14 6.27 5.62
N ASP A 54 18.76 6.85 4.60
CA ASP A 54 19.05 6.12 3.38
C ASP A 54 19.87 4.89 3.79
N GLN A 55 19.22 3.73 3.83
CA GLN A 55 19.87 2.46 4.20
C GLN A 55 20.91 2.03 3.14
N GLY A 56 21.12 2.86 2.12
CA GLY A 56 22.08 2.68 1.06
C GLY A 56 21.53 1.74 0.01
N GLN A 57 22.09 1.86 -1.19
CA GLN A 57 21.78 1.01 -2.34
C GLN A 57 21.91 -0.49 -1.99
N ASP A 58 22.95 -0.86 -1.25
CA ASP A 58 23.25 -2.24 -0.88
C ASP A 58 22.14 -2.92 -0.05
N TYR A 59 21.45 -2.16 0.80
CA TYR A 59 20.34 -2.70 1.60
C TYR A 59 19.15 -3.05 0.70
N TYR A 60 18.78 -2.15 -0.20
CA TYR A 60 17.69 -2.38 -1.14
C TYR A 60 17.99 -3.51 -2.11
N GLU A 61 19.26 -3.65 -2.50
CA GLU A 61 19.72 -4.72 -3.38
C GLU A 61 19.61 -6.10 -2.72
N LYS A 62 19.99 -6.24 -1.44
CA LYS A 62 19.79 -7.48 -0.68
C LYS A 62 18.32 -7.87 -0.56
N CYS A 63 17.46 -6.92 -0.18
CA CYS A 63 16.02 -7.18 -0.10
C CYS A 63 15.41 -7.51 -1.47
N TYR A 64 15.92 -6.89 -2.54
CA TYR A 64 15.51 -7.21 -3.90
C TYR A 64 15.90 -8.65 -4.28
N GLN A 65 17.15 -9.04 -4.03
CA GLN A 65 17.62 -10.40 -4.28
C GLN A 65 16.78 -11.44 -3.52
N GLN A 66 16.49 -11.20 -2.24
CA GLN A 66 15.63 -12.08 -1.44
C GLN A 66 14.22 -12.24 -2.04
N ARG A 67 13.59 -11.14 -2.48
CA ARG A 67 12.27 -11.19 -3.14
C ARG A 67 12.31 -11.99 -4.44
N VAL A 68 13.35 -11.80 -5.24
CA VAL A 68 13.54 -12.52 -6.51
C VAL A 68 13.69 -14.02 -6.23
N VAL A 69 14.60 -14.41 -5.34
CA VAL A 69 14.83 -15.82 -4.98
C VAL A 69 13.54 -16.46 -4.45
N HIS A 70 12.82 -15.77 -3.57
CA HIS A 70 11.55 -16.27 -3.02
C HIS A 70 10.49 -16.48 -4.12
N SER A 71 10.34 -15.52 -5.03
CA SER A 71 9.41 -15.64 -6.16
C SER A 71 9.76 -16.80 -7.09
N LEU A 72 11.06 -17.06 -7.30
CA LEU A 72 11.55 -18.16 -8.11
C LEU A 72 11.31 -19.51 -7.43
N SER A 73 11.54 -19.61 -6.11
CA SER A 73 11.24 -20.81 -5.32
C SER A 73 9.76 -21.17 -5.42
N GLN A 74 8.87 -20.20 -5.18
CA GLN A 74 7.43 -20.42 -5.29
C GLN A 74 7.01 -20.89 -6.69
N ARG A 75 7.66 -20.36 -7.74
CA ARG A 75 7.36 -20.75 -9.12
C ARG A 75 7.86 -22.17 -9.41
N ALA A 76 9.03 -22.53 -8.90
CA ALA A 76 9.59 -23.88 -9.03
C ALA A 76 8.70 -24.91 -8.31
N GLU A 77 8.27 -24.62 -7.07
CA GLU A 77 7.37 -25.47 -6.28
C GLU A 77 6.06 -25.76 -7.02
N LYS A 78 5.46 -24.73 -7.63
CA LYS A 78 4.25 -24.88 -8.47
C LYS A 78 4.45 -25.81 -9.66
N MET A 79 5.68 -25.95 -10.14
CA MET A 79 6.05 -26.82 -11.26
C MET A 79 6.61 -28.17 -10.80
N GLY A 80 6.66 -28.44 -9.49
CA GLY A 80 7.23 -29.66 -8.93
C GLY A 80 8.77 -29.69 -8.93
N PHE A 81 9.43 -28.54 -9.09
CA PHE A 81 10.88 -28.41 -9.06
C PHE A 81 11.36 -27.73 -7.77
N GLN A 82 12.59 -28.03 -7.34
CA GLN A 82 13.24 -27.39 -6.20
C GLN A 82 14.37 -26.48 -6.68
N LEU A 83 14.36 -25.22 -6.23
CA LEU A 83 15.41 -24.26 -6.57
C LEU A 83 16.67 -24.56 -5.75
N THR A 84 17.74 -24.96 -6.42
CA THR A 84 19.05 -25.23 -5.78
C THR A 84 20.03 -24.13 -6.18
N PRO A 85 20.68 -23.45 -5.23
CA PRO A 85 21.68 -22.44 -5.56
C PRO A 85 22.89 -23.10 -6.21
N ILE A 86 23.27 -22.62 -7.39
CA ILE A 86 24.55 -22.98 -8.01
C ILE A 86 25.62 -22.00 -7.53
N VAL A 87 26.67 -22.49 -6.87
CA VAL A 87 27.84 -21.67 -6.51
C VAL A 87 28.66 -21.50 -7.78
N GLN A 88 28.40 -20.43 -8.53
CA GLN A 88 29.28 -20.03 -9.63
C GLN A 88 30.57 -19.47 -9.02
N LYS A 89 31.57 -20.34 -8.89
CA LYS A 89 32.93 -19.98 -8.50
C LYS A 89 33.61 -19.38 -9.74
N THR A 90 33.72 -18.06 -9.78
CA THR A 90 34.60 -17.35 -10.71
C THR A 90 35.85 -16.91 -9.97
#